data_AF-A0A357QW94-F1
#
_entry.id   AF-A0A357QW94-F1
#
_cell.length_a   1.000
_cell.length_b   1.000
_cell.length_c   1.000
_cell.angle_alpha   90.00
_cell.angle_beta   90.00
_cell.angle_gamma   90.00
#
_symmetry.space_group_name_H-M   'P 1'
#
loop_
_entity.id
_entity.type
_entity.pdbx_description
1 polymer ?
#
loop_
_entity_poly.entity_id
_entity_poly.type
_entity_poly.pdbx_seq_one_letter_code
_entity_poly.pdbx_strand_id
1 'polypeptide(L)'
;MKDQGLIIGIEYDKSVIQACVYDMRAGIPVACDEVSGLSIADAIRRILGRYNVDEIDSLCVKSGLSDIEELNDISDQINSLGINENQYMITGPIQSFAYYAYSQQKELYKSGVVLMDYDGQIINIYRLSYNTADGVQYIVSAHEQYTIDSQSGMSDKKLVEYVSDYFSRNTASSVYLTGKGFDVKKLPDGLSKVLVNGRKAYIGQNLYVRGACYAAYENIYHDIFDNVTLLVDGCIKVNIETDINERGKAMRFRIIKMGTEWYMARRSVDFIIEDMTTLALKLITADGKCTDKIIDISSIPYREGKTTRIRMDIYAVSQDKCMLTIKDLGFGEMFRTSGRVITEEIDLSEACL
;
A
#
# COMPACT_ATOMS: atom_id res chain seq x y z
N MET A 1 2.88 -18.46 -25.59
CA MET A 1 2.27 -18.36 -24.25
C MET A 1 2.42 -19.66 -23.45
N LYS A 2 3.10 -20.71 -23.94
CA LYS A 2 3.23 -21.97 -23.19
C LYS A 2 4.31 -21.96 -22.09
N ASP A 3 5.15 -20.92 -22.02
CA ASP A 3 6.33 -20.90 -21.12
C ASP A 3 6.37 -19.68 -20.17
N GLN A 4 5.24 -18.99 -19.96
CA GLN A 4 5.14 -17.88 -18.99
C GLN A 4 3.87 -18.03 -18.18
N GLY A 5 3.98 -17.93 -16.85
CA GLY A 5 2.83 -17.91 -15.96
C GLY A 5 2.00 -16.65 -16.15
N LEU A 6 0.84 -16.61 -15.50
CA LEU A 6 -0.05 -15.46 -15.59
C LEU A 6 0.33 -14.36 -14.61
N ILE A 7 0.13 -13.11 -15.03
CA ILE A 7 0.12 -11.93 -14.17
C ILE A 7 -1.33 -11.50 -14.02
N ILE A 8 -1.87 -11.54 -12.80
CA ILE A 8 -3.30 -11.41 -12.54
C ILE A 8 -3.57 -10.25 -11.58
N GLY A 9 -4.55 -9.42 -11.91
CA GLY A 9 -5.17 -8.47 -10.99
C GLY A 9 -6.60 -8.87 -10.66
N ILE A 10 -6.95 -8.91 -9.37
CA ILE A 10 -8.30 -9.19 -8.89
C ILE A 10 -8.78 -8.00 -8.05
N GLU A 11 -10.02 -7.56 -8.28
CA GLU A 11 -10.72 -6.69 -7.35
C GLU A 11 -11.70 -7.52 -6.52
N TYR A 12 -11.59 -7.42 -5.20
CA TYR A 12 -12.31 -8.23 -4.24
C TYR A 12 -13.02 -7.34 -3.21
N ASP A 13 -14.28 -7.66 -2.94
CA ASP A 13 -15.07 -7.15 -1.81
C ASP A 13 -16.02 -8.27 -1.38
N LYS A 14 -15.56 -9.11 -0.43
CA LYS A 14 -16.23 -10.35 0.05
C LYS A 14 -16.48 -11.44 -1.02
N SER A 15 -16.39 -11.07 -2.29
CA SER A 15 -16.38 -11.90 -3.48
C SER A 15 -15.63 -11.14 -4.57
N VAL A 16 -15.15 -11.85 -5.59
CA VAL A 16 -14.50 -11.22 -6.74
C VAL A 16 -15.51 -10.33 -7.46
N ILE A 17 -15.20 -9.04 -7.59
CA ILE A 17 -16.00 -8.10 -8.38
C ILE A 17 -15.65 -8.30 -9.86
N GLN A 18 -14.35 -8.23 -10.15
CA GLN A 18 -13.78 -8.33 -11.49
C GLN A 18 -12.32 -8.80 -11.43
N ALA A 19 -11.81 -9.35 -12.52
CA ALA A 19 -10.39 -9.69 -12.66
C ALA A 19 -9.85 -9.31 -14.04
N CYS A 20 -8.54 -9.20 -14.14
CA CYS A 20 -7.84 -9.06 -15.42
C CYS A 20 -6.51 -9.79 -15.42
N VAL A 21 -6.05 -10.10 -16.63
CA VAL A 21 -4.74 -10.74 -16.88
C VAL A 21 -3.91 -9.79 -17.72
N TYR A 22 -2.64 -9.62 -17.39
CA TYR A 22 -1.74 -8.80 -18.18
C TYR A 22 -1.41 -9.48 -19.51
N ASP A 23 -1.75 -8.84 -20.63
CA ASP A 23 -1.36 -9.31 -21.95
C ASP A 23 0.00 -8.73 -22.34
N MET A 24 1.04 -9.55 -22.27
CA MET A 24 2.41 -9.18 -22.62
C MET A 24 2.58 -8.68 -24.07
N ARG A 25 1.70 -9.07 -24.99
CA ARG A 25 1.77 -8.63 -26.39
C ARG A 25 1.13 -7.27 -26.58
N ALA A 26 0.00 -7.04 -25.89
CA ALA A 26 -0.72 -5.77 -25.96
C ALA A 26 -0.12 -4.72 -25.00
N GLY A 27 0.67 -5.14 -24.01
CA GLY A 27 1.25 -4.26 -22.98
C GLY A 27 0.21 -3.69 -22.03
N ILE A 28 -0.94 -4.34 -21.87
CA ILE A 28 -2.08 -3.85 -21.09
C ILE A 28 -2.83 -4.98 -20.36
N PRO A 29 -3.49 -4.70 -19.23
CA PRO A 29 -4.45 -5.60 -18.61
C PRO A 29 -5.68 -5.83 -19.49
N VAL A 30 -6.08 -7.10 -19.64
CA VAL A 30 -7.26 -7.55 -20.38
C VAL A 30 -8.26 -8.17 -19.41
N ALA A 31 -9.53 -7.76 -19.51
CA ALA A 31 -10.58 -8.19 -18.58
C ALA A 31 -10.86 -9.71 -18.65
N CYS A 32 -11.23 -10.28 -17.51
CA CYS A 32 -11.72 -11.64 -17.38
C CYS A 32 -13.12 -11.61 -16.74
N ASP A 33 -14.16 -11.52 -17.57
CA ASP A 33 -15.51 -11.17 -17.13
C ASP A 33 -16.29 -12.33 -16.46
N GLU A 34 -15.74 -13.55 -16.46
CA GLU A 34 -16.43 -14.78 -16.03
C GLU A 34 -16.15 -15.19 -14.58
N VAL A 35 -15.62 -14.29 -13.76
CA VAL A 35 -15.23 -14.60 -12.36
C VAL A 35 -15.98 -13.81 -11.29
N SER A 36 -16.90 -12.94 -11.69
CA SER A 36 -17.67 -12.13 -10.75
C SER A 36 -18.51 -13.01 -9.81
N GLY A 37 -18.49 -12.71 -8.51
CA GLY A 37 -19.17 -13.45 -7.45
C GLY A 37 -18.45 -14.71 -6.97
N LEU A 38 -17.30 -15.08 -7.54
CA LEU A 38 -16.52 -16.23 -7.09
C LEU A 38 -15.66 -15.90 -5.86
N SER A 39 -15.21 -16.95 -5.16
CA SER A 39 -14.08 -16.85 -4.23
C SER A 39 -12.79 -16.52 -4.99
N ILE A 40 -11.76 -16.05 -4.29
CA ILE A 40 -10.45 -15.77 -4.92
C ILE A 40 -9.87 -17.06 -5.50
N ALA A 41 -9.95 -18.15 -4.74
CA ALA A 41 -9.42 -19.44 -5.17
C ALA A 41 -10.12 -19.97 -6.44
N ASP A 42 -11.45 -19.85 -6.52
CA ASP A 42 -12.21 -20.32 -7.68
C ASP A 42 -12.04 -19.40 -8.89
N ALA A 43 -11.92 -18.09 -8.68
CA ALA A 43 -11.58 -17.14 -9.73
C ALA A 43 -10.21 -17.47 -10.35
N ILE A 44 -9.19 -17.74 -9.52
CA ILE A 44 -7.86 -18.13 -9.99
C ILE A 44 -7.93 -19.42 -10.82
N ARG A 45 -8.58 -20.48 -10.32
CA ARG A 45 -8.75 -21.74 -11.06
C ARG A 45 -9.45 -21.53 -12.40
N ARG A 46 -10.49 -20.68 -12.43
CA ARG A 46 -11.23 -20.35 -13.65
C ARG A 46 -10.34 -19.61 -14.66
N ILE A 47 -9.54 -18.65 -14.21
CA ILE A 47 -8.61 -17.89 -15.06
C ILE A 47 -7.54 -18.83 -15.64
N LEU A 48 -6.88 -19.63 -14.81
CA LEU A 48 -5.88 -20.61 -15.26
C LEU A 48 -6.46 -21.57 -16.31
N GLY A 49 -7.65 -22.12 -16.06
CA GLY A 49 -8.34 -22.98 -17.02
C GLY A 49 -8.68 -22.29 -18.34
N ARG A 50 -9.05 -21.01 -18.33
CA ARG A 50 -9.35 -20.22 -19.53
C ARG A 50 -8.11 -20.02 -20.41
N TYR A 51 -6.97 -19.75 -19.80
CA TYR A 51 -5.71 -19.51 -20.53
C TYR A 51 -4.91 -20.80 -20.79
N ASN A 52 -5.35 -21.93 -20.23
CA ASN A 52 -4.69 -23.23 -20.32
C ASN A 52 -3.22 -23.16 -19.86
N VAL A 53 -3.04 -22.62 -18.65
CA VAL A 53 -1.75 -22.46 -17.95
C VAL A 53 -1.93 -22.96 -16.52
N ASP A 54 -0.85 -23.47 -15.95
CA ASP A 54 -0.85 -24.07 -14.61
C ASP A 54 -0.13 -23.20 -13.56
N GLU A 55 0.52 -22.11 -14.01
CA GLU A 55 1.38 -21.27 -13.16
C GLU A 55 0.93 -19.79 -13.16
N ILE A 56 1.16 -19.15 -12.02
CA ILE A 56 1.02 -17.69 -11.82
C ILE A 56 2.40 -17.14 -11.53
N ASP A 57 2.83 -16.19 -12.35
CA ASP A 57 4.10 -15.48 -12.13
C ASP A 57 3.91 -14.43 -11.02
N SER A 58 2.78 -13.70 -11.04
CA SER A 58 2.45 -12.71 -10.02
C SER A 58 0.95 -12.43 -9.92
N LEU A 59 0.46 -12.17 -8.72
CA LEU A 59 -0.94 -11.88 -8.41
C LEU A 59 -1.04 -10.61 -7.54
N CYS A 60 -2.02 -9.78 -7.83
CA CYS A 60 -2.42 -8.73 -6.90
C CYS A 60 -3.92 -8.79 -6.65
N VAL A 61 -4.32 -8.72 -5.38
CA VAL A 61 -5.71 -8.58 -4.95
C VAL A 61 -5.92 -7.18 -4.38
N LYS A 62 -6.80 -6.40 -5.00
CA LYS A 62 -7.31 -5.17 -4.39
C LYS A 62 -8.42 -5.53 -3.41
N SER A 63 -8.27 -5.14 -2.15
CA SER A 63 -9.26 -5.26 -1.07
C SER A 63 -9.50 -3.88 -0.42
N GLY A 64 -10.43 -3.78 0.52
CA GLY A 64 -10.61 -2.60 1.37
C GLY A 64 -9.46 -2.36 2.36
N LEU A 65 -8.60 -3.35 2.61
CA LEU A 65 -7.57 -3.33 3.66
C LEU A 65 -8.13 -2.94 5.04
N SER A 66 -9.32 -3.47 5.38
CA SER A 66 -10.10 -2.94 6.51
C SER A 66 -9.69 -3.52 7.87
N ASP A 67 -9.26 -4.77 7.90
CA ASP A 67 -8.73 -5.43 9.09
C ASP A 67 -7.80 -6.61 8.71
N ILE A 68 -7.07 -7.13 9.69
CA ILE A 68 -6.09 -8.21 9.48
C ILE A 68 -6.76 -9.57 9.22
N GLU A 69 -7.99 -9.78 9.67
CA GLU A 69 -8.72 -11.05 9.47
C GLU A 69 -9.06 -11.22 8.00
N GLU A 70 -9.58 -10.16 7.34
CA GLU A 70 -9.84 -10.14 5.90
C GLU A 70 -8.56 -10.46 5.09
N LEU A 71 -7.41 -9.89 5.49
CA LEU A 71 -6.14 -10.10 4.78
C LEU A 71 -5.58 -11.51 4.94
N ASN A 72 -5.76 -12.10 6.13
CA ASN A 72 -5.41 -13.49 6.37
C ASN A 72 -6.31 -14.43 5.56
N ASP A 73 -7.62 -14.17 5.50
CA ASP A 73 -8.57 -14.97 4.70
C ASP A 73 -8.24 -14.94 3.20
N ILE A 74 -7.85 -13.76 2.67
CA ILE A 74 -7.38 -13.61 1.29
C ILE A 74 -6.10 -14.42 1.09
N SER A 75 -5.13 -14.27 2.00
CA SER A 75 -3.84 -14.97 1.94
C SER A 75 -4.01 -16.49 1.99
N ASP A 76 -4.86 -17.01 2.87
CA ASP A 76 -5.13 -18.44 3.02
C ASP A 76 -5.77 -19.02 1.75
N GLN A 77 -6.70 -18.31 1.12
CA GLN A 77 -7.26 -18.72 -0.16
C GLN A 77 -6.19 -18.82 -1.25
N ILE A 78 -5.28 -17.85 -1.33
CA ILE A 78 -4.18 -17.82 -2.31
C ILE A 78 -3.17 -18.94 -2.03
N ASN A 79 -2.72 -19.06 -0.78
CA ASN A 79 -1.74 -20.05 -0.32
C ASN A 79 -2.26 -21.49 -0.48
N SER A 80 -3.58 -21.72 -0.35
CA SER A 80 -4.20 -23.03 -0.59
C SER A 80 -4.05 -23.53 -2.03
N LEU A 81 -3.71 -22.65 -2.97
CA LEU A 81 -3.42 -22.97 -4.36
C LEU A 81 -1.91 -23.20 -4.63
N GLY A 82 -1.06 -23.09 -3.62
CA GLY A 82 0.39 -23.24 -3.76
C GLY A 82 1.12 -21.99 -4.29
N ILE A 83 0.45 -20.83 -4.30
CA ILE A 83 1.05 -19.55 -4.66
C ILE A 83 1.79 -19.01 -3.43
N ASN A 84 3.07 -18.69 -3.58
CA ASN A 84 3.93 -18.29 -2.45
C ASN A 84 3.79 -16.79 -2.10
N GLU A 85 4.14 -16.42 -0.85
CA GLU A 85 4.09 -15.03 -0.35
C GLU A 85 4.87 -14.01 -1.21
N ASN A 86 5.86 -14.44 -1.98
CA ASN A 86 6.62 -13.56 -2.89
C ASN A 86 5.98 -13.40 -4.28
N GLN A 87 4.97 -14.21 -4.60
CA GLN A 87 4.24 -14.18 -5.88
C GLN A 87 2.94 -13.38 -5.79
N TYR A 88 2.55 -12.89 -4.62
CA TYR A 88 1.35 -12.08 -4.51
C TYR A 88 1.48 -10.88 -3.59
N MET A 89 0.58 -9.92 -3.81
CA MET A 89 0.37 -8.77 -2.95
C MET A 89 -1.12 -8.47 -2.80
N ILE A 90 -1.48 -7.86 -1.69
CA ILE A 90 -2.80 -7.31 -1.41
C ILE A 90 -2.66 -5.79 -1.32
N THR A 91 -3.49 -5.05 -2.05
CA THR A 91 -3.44 -3.59 -2.10
C THR A 91 -4.76 -2.96 -1.73
N GLY A 92 -4.72 -1.73 -1.22
CA GLY A 92 -5.90 -0.91 -1.00
C GLY A 92 -6.36 -0.18 -2.26
N PRO A 93 -7.52 0.50 -2.20
CA PRO A 93 -8.05 1.26 -3.34
C PRO A 93 -7.05 2.29 -3.88
N ILE A 94 -6.36 3.01 -2.98
CA ILE A 94 -5.47 4.12 -3.36
C ILE A 94 -4.14 3.62 -3.92
N GLN A 95 -3.62 2.52 -3.39
CA GLN A 95 -2.46 1.84 -3.97
C GLN A 95 -2.78 1.34 -5.39
N SER A 96 -3.88 0.60 -5.55
CA SER A 96 -4.33 0.14 -6.88
C SER A 96 -4.52 1.31 -7.85
N PHE A 97 -5.14 2.40 -7.40
CA PHE A 97 -5.28 3.60 -8.21
C PHE A 97 -3.92 4.20 -8.61
N ALA A 98 -2.94 4.22 -7.71
CA ALA A 98 -1.59 4.70 -8.01
C ALA A 98 -0.93 3.86 -9.11
N TYR A 99 -0.95 2.53 -9.01
CA TYR A 99 -0.43 1.64 -10.05
C TYR A 99 -1.11 1.88 -11.41
N TYR A 100 -2.44 2.07 -11.41
CA TYR A 100 -3.15 2.40 -12.63
C TYR A 100 -2.73 3.77 -13.19
N ALA A 101 -2.72 4.81 -12.36
CA ALA A 101 -2.47 6.17 -12.83
C ALA A 101 -1.04 6.38 -13.32
N TYR A 102 -0.05 5.81 -12.64
CA TYR A 102 1.38 5.98 -12.95
C TYR A 102 1.88 5.03 -14.05
N SER A 103 1.15 3.96 -14.38
CA SER A 103 1.39 3.17 -15.60
C SER A 103 0.96 3.89 -16.89
N GLN A 104 0.26 5.01 -16.78
CA GLN A 104 -0.16 5.79 -17.95
C GLN A 104 0.97 6.67 -18.50
N GLN A 105 0.73 7.39 -19.60
CA GLN A 105 1.70 8.35 -20.13
C GLN A 105 1.99 9.49 -19.14
N LYS A 106 3.27 9.89 -19.02
CA LYS A 106 3.75 10.89 -18.05
C LYS A 106 2.98 12.21 -18.02
N GLU A 107 2.45 12.65 -19.16
CA GLU A 107 1.61 13.85 -19.25
C GLU A 107 0.32 13.78 -18.43
N LEU A 108 -0.17 12.58 -18.11
CA LEU A 108 -1.41 12.35 -17.38
C LEU A 108 -1.27 12.47 -15.87
N TYR A 109 -0.05 12.42 -15.33
CA TYR A 109 0.20 12.52 -13.89
C TYR A 109 1.26 13.57 -13.51
N LYS A 110 1.82 14.30 -14.50
CA LYS A 110 2.91 15.27 -14.29
C LYS A 110 2.61 16.31 -13.19
N SER A 111 1.38 16.81 -13.11
CA SER A 111 0.95 17.81 -12.11
C SER A 111 0.12 17.19 -10.98
N GLY A 112 0.23 15.87 -10.78
CA GLY A 112 -0.64 15.09 -9.92
C GLY A 112 -1.86 14.56 -10.66
N VAL A 113 -2.56 13.65 -10.00
CA VAL A 113 -3.72 12.93 -10.53
C VAL A 113 -4.79 12.81 -9.46
N VAL A 114 -6.06 12.95 -9.85
CA VAL A 114 -7.20 12.90 -8.92
C VAL A 114 -8.09 11.71 -9.23
N LEU A 115 -8.54 11.01 -8.19
CA LEU A 115 -9.63 10.04 -8.22
C LEU A 115 -10.83 10.66 -7.52
N MET A 116 -12.01 10.55 -8.13
CA MET A 116 -13.29 10.79 -7.47
C MET A 116 -14.11 9.50 -7.54
N ASP A 117 -14.31 8.87 -6.39
CA ASP A 117 -15.10 7.64 -6.24
C ASP A 117 -16.42 7.98 -5.57
N TYR A 118 -17.52 7.86 -6.32
CA TYR A 118 -18.85 8.28 -5.89
C TYR A 118 -19.76 7.07 -5.67
N ASP A 119 -20.06 6.76 -4.40
CA ASP A 119 -20.87 5.59 -4.01
C ASP A 119 -22.39 5.80 -4.18
N GLY A 120 -22.82 7.02 -4.51
CA GLY A 120 -24.22 7.45 -4.61
C GLY A 120 -24.66 8.42 -3.50
N GLN A 121 -23.87 8.57 -2.44
CA GLN A 121 -24.05 9.55 -1.37
C GLN A 121 -22.79 10.37 -1.08
N ILE A 122 -21.62 9.75 -1.08
CA ILE A 122 -20.34 10.39 -0.76
C ILE A 122 -19.40 10.27 -1.96
N ILE A 123 -18.77 11.38 -2.32
CA ILE A 123 -17.65 11.40 -3.24
C ILE A 123 -16.37 11.40 -2.41
N ASN A 124 -15.65 10.29 -2.42
CA ASN A 124 -14.29 10.21 -1.89
C ASN A 124 -13.32 10.74 -2.95
N ILE A 125 -12.52 11.73 -2.59
CA ILE A 125 -11.63 12.43 -3.52
C ILE A 125 -10.20 12.25 -3.05
N TYR A 126 -9.41 11.57 -3.87
CA TYR A 126 -8.01 11.32 -3.59
C TYR A 126 -7.14 12.02 -4.62
N ARG A 127 -6.18 12.81 -4.16
CA ARG A 127 -5.14 13.39 -5.02
C ARG A 127 -3.82 12.73 -4.75
N LEU A 128 -3.24 12.13 -5.77
CA LEU A 128 -1.85 11.67 -5.75
C LEU A 128 -0.94 12.77 -6.28
N SER A 129 0.13 13.06 -5.55
CA SER A 129 1.16 14.02 -5.95
C SER A 129 2.55 13.44 -5.86
N TYR A 130 3.34 13.76 -6.88
CA TYR A 130 4.75 13.42 -6.93
C TYR A 130 5.58 14.47 -6.20
N ASN A 131 6.44 14.04 -5.29
CA ASN A 131 7.33 14.90 -4.54
C ASN A 131 8.78 14.42 -4.67
N THR A 132 9.72 15.31 -4.37
CA THR A 132 11.14 14.98 -4.30
C THR A 132 11.73 15.71 -3.10
N ALA A 133 12.37 14.97 -2.20
CA ALA A 133 13.12 15.51 -1.07
C ALA A 133 14.41 14.71 -0.92
N ASP A 134 15.53 15.41 -0.72
CA ASP A 134 16.87 14.80 -0.54
C ASP A 134 17.24 13.75 -1.60
N GLY A 135 16.83 13.96 -2.85
CA GLY A 135 17.06 13.04 -3.96
C GLY A 135 16.18 11.78 -3.97
N VAL A 136 15.30 11.62 -2.97
CA VAL A 136 14.29 10.58 -2.89
C VAL A 136 13.00 11.07 -3.53
N GLN A 137 12.44 10.26 -4.42
CA GLN A 137 11.17 10.53 -5.07
C GLN A 137 10.07 9.70 -4.41
N TYR A 138 8.93 10.32 -4.15
CA TYR A 138 7.83 9.66 -3.48
C TYR A 138 6.48 10.23 -3.90
N ILE A 139 5.45 9.39 -3.80
CA ILE A 139 4.07 9.73 -4.10
C ILE A 139 3.28 9.71 -2.81
N VAL A 140 2.53 10.78 -2.52
CA VAL A 140 1.62 10.86 -1.38
C VAL A 140 0.18 10.99 -1.84
N SER A 141 -0.76 10.61 -0.97
CA SER A 141 -2.19 10.83 -1.16
C SER A 141 -2.71 11.92 -0.21
N ALA A 142 -3.55 12.81 -0.74
CA ALA A 142 -4.42 13.68 0.05
C ALA A 142 -5.88 13.24 -0.16
N HIS A 143 -6.69 13.23 0.91
CA HIS A 143 -8.08 12.79 0.89
C HIS A 143 -9.02 13.92 1.31
N GLU A 144 -10.07 14.14 0.51
CA GLU A 144 -11.21 15.00 0.83
C GLU A 144 -12.51 14.20 0.59
N GLN A 145 -13.57 14.53 1.33
CA GLN A 145 -14.89 13.95 1.13
C GLN A 145 -15.93 15.04 0.83
N TYR A 146 -16.84 14.74 -0.10
CA TYR A 146 -18.00 15.57 -0.39
C TYR A 146 -19.28 14.75 -0.26
N THR A 147 -20.15 15.14 0.66
CA THR A 147 -21.45 14.46 0.87
C THR A 147 -22.54 15.12 0.02
N ILE A 148 -23.26 14.31 -0.74
CA ILE A 148 -24.43 14.73 -1.50
C ILE A 148 -25.63 14.84 -0.56
N ASP A 149 -26.18 16.04 -0.49
CA ASP A 149 -27.43 16.29 0.20
C ASP A 149 -28.61 15.73 -0.62
N SER A 150 -29.11 14.58 -0.18
CA SER A 150 -30.19 13.84 -0.84
C SER A 150 -31.56 14.52 -0.72
N GLN A 151 -31.75 15.45 0.23
CA GLN A 151 -33.05 16.14 0.39
C GLN A 151 -33.26 17.25 -0.65
N SER A 152 -32.17 17.80 -1.19
CA SER A 152 -32.24 18.85 -2.20
C SER A 152 -32.08 18.35 -3.64
N GLY A 153 -32.03 17.03 -3.84
CA GLY A 153 -31.94 16.39 -5.16
C GLY A 153 -30.81 17.00 -5.96
N MET A 154 -29.55 16.81 -5.53
CA MET A 154 -28.30 17.22 -6.18
C MET A 154 -28.51 18.20 -7.34
N SER A 155 -28.69 19.50 -7.05
CA SER A 155 -28.65 20.45 -8.16
C SER A 155 -27.23 20.37 -8.71
N ASP A 156 -27.08 19.99 -9.99
CA ASP A 156 -25.80 19.88 -10.70
C ASP A 156 -24.87 21.07 -10.37
N LYS A 157 -25.47 22.23 -10.11
CA LYS A 157 -24.82 23.46 -9.68
C LYS A 157 -23.94 23.32 -8.42
N LYS A 158 -24.40 22.71 -7.33
CA LYS A 158 -23.61 22.61 -6.09
C LYS A 158 -22.37 21.72 -6.28
N LEU A 159 -22.53 20.60 -6.99
CA LEU A 159 -21.38 19.74 -7.32
C LEU A 159 -20.41 20.49 -8.23
N VAL A 160 -20.90 21.18 -9.24
CA VAL A 160 -20.09 22.00 -10.15
C VAL A 160 -19.30 23.06 -9.39
N GLU A 161 -19.94 23.76 -8.44
CA GLU A 161 -19.29 24.74 -7.56
C GLU A 161 -18.19 24.08 -6.72
N TYR A 162 -18.49 22.96 -6.05
CA TYR A 162 -17.51 22.24 -5.24
C TYR A 162 -16.32 21.73 -6.05
N VAL A 163 -16.57 21.07 -7.20
CA VAL A 163 -15.50 20.56 -8.07
C VAL A 163 -14.67 21.70 -8.66
N SER A 164 -15.30 22.84 -8.98
CA SER A 164 -14.57 24.04 -9.43
C SER A 164 -13.65 24.59 -8.36
N ASP A 165 -14.17 24.71 -7.14
CA ASP A 165 -13.41 25.16 -5.96
C ASP A 165 -12.26 24.20 -5.66
N TYR A 166 -12.51 22.88 -5.67
CA TYR A 166 -11.48 21.85 -5.50
C TYR A 166 -10.33 22.02 -6.49
N PHE A 167 -10.61 22.12 -7.79
CA PHE A 167 -9.56 22.26 -8.80
C PHE A 167 -8.94 23.66 -8.87
N SER A 168 -9.51 24.67 -8.20
CA SER A 168 -8.89 25.99 -8.06
C SER A 168 -7.71 25.97 -7.08
N ARG A 169 -7.77 25.11 -6.06
CA ARG A 169 -6.70 24.88 -5.07
C ARG A 169 -5.81 23.69 -5.40
N ASN A 170 -6.33 22.69 -6.12
CA ASN A 170 -5.65 21.44 -6.42
C ASN A 170 -5.40 21.28 -7.93
N THR A 171 -4.17 21.53 -8.38
CA THR A 171 -3.78 21.25 -9.77
C THR A 171 -3.69 19.74 -10.02
N ALA A 172 -4.08 19.31 -11.22
CA ALA A 172 -3.98 17.92 -11.65
C ALA A 172 -3.88 17.83 -13.17
N SER A 173 -3.09 16.87 -13.66
CA SER A 173 -2.98 16.55 -15.09
C SER A 173 -4.19 15.75 -15.59
N SER A 174 -4.74 14.88 -14.73
CA SER A 174 -5.94 14.12 -15.02
C SER A 174 -6.81 13.88 -13.80
N VAL A 175 -8.09 13.63 -14.07
CA VAL A 175 -9.09 13.19 -13.09
C VAL A 175 -9.76 11.91 -13.58
N TYR A 176 -9.87 10.93 -12.70
CA TYR A 176 -10.54 9.66 -12.92
C TYR A 176 -11.79 9.60 -12.06
N LEU A 177 -12.89 9.18 -12.67
CA LEU A 177 -14.21 9.10 -12.06
C LEU A 177 -14.65 7.63 -12.04
N THR A 178 -15.03 7.13 -10.88
CA THR A 178 -15.48 5.75 -10.68
C THR A 178 -16.59 5.68 -9.65
N GLY A 179 -17.20 4.51 -9.51
CA GLY A 179 -18.28 4.28 -8.55
C GLY A 179 -19.66 4.56 -9.16
N LYS A 180 -20.68 4.13 -8.43
CA LYS A 180 -22.09 4.05 -8.88
C LYS A 180 -22.63 5.39 -9.36
N GLY A 181 -22.27 6.48 -8.69
CA GLY A 181 -22.78 7.81 -9.04
C GLY A 181 -22.14 8.43 -10.29
N PHE A 182 -21.02 7.87 -10.78
CA PHE A 182 -20.42 8.22 -12.07
C PHE A 182 -20.68 7.17 -13.15
N ASP A 183 -21.39 6.08 -12.84
CA ASP A 183 -21.85 5.09 -13.83
C ASP A 183 -23.09 5.60 -14.58
N VAL A 184 -22.89 6.68 -15.35
CA VAL A 184 -23.92 7.36 -16.11
C VAL A 184 -23.53 7.48 -17.57
N LYS A 185 -24.51 7.46 -18.47
CA LYS A 185 -24.28 7.61 -19.92
C LYS A 185 -23.62 8.94 -20.28
N LYS A 186 -23.92 10.00 -19.52
CA LYS A 186 -23.39 11.34 -19.73
C LYS A 186 -23.39 12.11 -18.41
N LEU A 187 -22.28 12.76 -18.10
CA LEU A 187 -22.19 13.70 -16.98
C LEU A 187 -22.95 15.00 -17.29
N PRO A 188 -23.43 15.73 -16.27
CA PRO A 188 -23.95 17.08 -16.45
C PRO A 188 -22.95 17.98 -17.21
N ASP A 189 -23.45 18.84 -18.11
CA ASP A 189 -22.59 19.67 -18.98
C ASP A 189 -21.69 20.61 -18.18
N GLY A 190 -22.23 21.20 -17.10
CA GLY A 190 -21.47 22.04 -16.18
C GLY A 190 -20.31 21.29 -15.52
N LEU A 191 -20.57 20.06 -15.08
CA LEU A 191 -19.55 19.22 -14.43
C LEU A 191 -18.48 18.80 -15.42
N SER A 192 -18.90 18.35 -16.60
CA SER A 192 -18.01 17.99 -17.71
C SER A 192 -17.04 19.13 -18.04
N LYS A 193 -17.56 20.36 -18.17
CA LYS A 193 -16.76 21.55 -18.49
C LYS A 193 -15.70 21.84 -17.43
N VAL A 194 -16.04 21.71 -16.15
CA VAL A 194 -15.09 21.94 -15.05
C VAL A 194 -14.02 20.87 -15.02
N LEU A 195 -14.39 19.60 -15.19
CA LEU A 195 -13.48 18.46 -15.17
C LEU A 195 -12.43 18.51 -16.28
N VAL A 196 -12.78 19.03 -17.46
CA VAL A 196 -11.86 19.11 -18.63
C VAL A 196 -11.15 20.46 -18.77
N ASN A 197 -11.22 21.33 -17.77
CA ASN A 197 -10.58 22.65 -17.84
C ASN A 197 -9.07 22.54 -17.54
N GLY A 198 -8.26 22.36 -18.58
CA GLY A 198 -6.79 22.26 -18.46
C GLY A 198 -6.28 20.91 -17.95
N ARG A 199 -7.13 19.88 -17.94
CA ARG A 199 -6.80 18.50 -17.53
C ARG A 199 -7.64 17.49 -18.31
N LYS A 200 -7.19 16.24 -18.37
CA LYS A 200 -7.98 15.15 -18.99
C LYS A 200 -8.92 14.52 -17.95
N ALA A 201 -10.11 14.11 -18.37
CA ALA A 201 -11.09 13.46 -17.51
C ALA A 201 -11.46 12.09 -18.09
N TYR A 202 -11.50 11.06 -17.24
CA TYR A 202 -11.82 9.70 -17.61
C TYR A 202 -12.89 9.13 -16.67
N ILE A 203 -13.82 8.37 -17.21
CA ILE A 203 -14.83 7.63 -16.46
C ILE A 203 -14.57 6.14 -16.71
N GLY A 204 -14.49 5.33 -15.66
CA GLY A 204 -14.29 3.90 -15.80
C GLY A 204 -14.49 3.14 -14.50
N GLN A 205 -15.11 1.96 -14.59
CA GLN A 205 -15.43 1.10 -13.45
C GLN A 205 -14.39 -0.02 -13.22
N ASN A 206 -13.31 -0.04 -14.00
CA ASN A 206 -12.27 -1.08 -13.95
C ASN A 206 -10.89 -0.54 -13.56
N LEU A 207 -10.83 0.67 -12.99
CA LEU A 207 -9.57 1.32 -12.62
C LEU A 207 -8.83 0.53 -11.54
N TYR A 208 -9.54 0.09 -10.49
CA TYR A 208 -8.93 -0.65 -9.38
C TYR A 208 -8.39 -2.01 -9.82
N VAL A 209 -9.16 -2.80 -10.58
CA VAL A 209 -8.69 -4.10 -11.06
C VAL A 209 -7.51 -3.99 -12.02
N ARG A 210 -7.51 -2.99 -12.91
CA ARG A 210 -6.37 -2.73 -13.79
C ARG A 210 -5.16 -2.29 -12.97
N GLY A 211 -5.38 -1.46 -11.95
CA GLY A 211 -4.39 -1.06 -10.96
C GLY A 211 -3.75 -2.25 -10.27
N ALA A 212 -4.55 -3.19 -9.77
CA ALA A 212 -4.07 -4.44 -9.20
C ALA A 212 -3.21 -5.23 -10.21
N CYS A 213 -3.66 -5.36 -11.45
CA CYS A 213 -2.87 -6.08 -12.46
C CYS A 213 -1.54 -5.39 -12.79
N TYR A 214 -1.50 -4.06 -12.79
CA TYR A 214 -0.25 -3.31 -12.92
C TYR A 214 0.64 -3.45 -11.68
N ALA A 215 0.08 -3.59 -10.48
CA ALA A 215 0.83 -3.89 -9.27
C ALA A 215 1.49 -5.28 -9.34
N ALA A 216 0.74 -6.28 -9.80
CA ALA A 216 1.25 -7.62 -10.07
C ALA A 216 2.37 -7.61 -11.12
N TYR A 217 2.22 -6.82 -12.19
CA TYR A 217 3.27 -6.61 -13.19
C TYR A 217 4.52 -5.95 -12.58
N GLU A 218 4.34 -4.91 -11.78
CA GLU A 218 5.44 -4.18 -11.14
C GLU A 218 6.25 -5.04 -10.18
N ASN A 219 5.62 -6.02 -9.55
CA ASN A 219 6.28 -6.98 -8.66
C ASN A 219 7.40 -7.78 -9.36
N ILE A 220 7.31 -7.95 -10.69
CA ILE A 220 8.27 -8.70 -11.49
C ILE A 220 9.24 -7.76 -12.21
N TYR A 221 8.71 -6.71 -12.85
CA TYR A 221 9.47 -5.93 -13.82
C TYR A 221 10.02 -4.60 -13.29
N HIS A 222 9.41 -4.02 -12.26
CA HIS A 222 9.84 -2.76 -11.64
C HIS A 222 9.96 -1.56 -12.64
N ASP A 223 9.01 -1.43 -13.57
CA ASP A 223 9.03 -0.41 -14.65
C ASP A 223 8.18 0.83 -14.34
N ILE A 224 7.18 0.73 -13.47
CA ILE A 224 6.19 1.77 -13.19
C ILE A 224 6.73 2.80 -12.20
N PHE A 225 7.38 2.34 -11.13
CA PHE A 225 7.89 3.16 -10.03
C PHE A 225 9.42 3.10 -9.94
N ASP A 226 10.10 3.50 -11.02
CA ASP A 226 11.57 3.59 -11.03
C ASP A 226 12.09 4.55 -9.94
N ASN A 227 12.62 3.98 -8.85
CA ASN A 227 13.15 4.71 -7.68
C ASN A 227 12.13 5.66 -7.00
N VAL A 228 10.83 5.38 -7.14
CA VAL A 228 9.75 6.15 -6.50
C VAL A 228 9.11 5.34 -5.39
N THR A 229 9.00 5.92 -4.19
CA THR A 229 8.34 5.26 -3.06
C THR A 229 6.87 5.68 -2.96
N LEU A 230 5.96 4.71 -2.88
CA LEU A 230 4.54 4.97 -2.70
C LEU A 230 4.20 5.11 -1.20
N LEU A 231 3.78 6.31 -0.79
CA LEU A 231 3.45 6.68 0.59
C LEU A 231 1.98 7.08 0.70
N VAL A 232 1.11 6.15 0.33
CA VAL A 232 -0.35 6.34 0.34
C VAL A 232 -0.98 5.49 1.44
N ASP A 233 -2.30 5.60 1.60
CA ASP A 233 -3.02 4.78 2.58
C ASP A 233 -2.85 3.28 2.26
N GLY A 234 -2.55 2.50 3.30
CA GLY A 234 -2.12 1.10 3.21
C GLY A 234 -0.61 0.89 3.38
N CYS A 235 0.21 1.95 3.29
CA CYS A 235 1.66 1.87 3.40
C CYS A 235 2.19 2.45 4.72
N ILE A 236 3.28 1.88 5.24
CA ILE A 236 4.08 2.50 6.30
C ILE A 236 4.74 3.77 5.76
N LYS A 237 4.50 4.92 6.40
CA LYS A 237 4.95 6.24 5.89
C LYS A 237 6.33 6.69 6.39
N VAL A 238 6.97 5.90 7.25
CA VAL A 238 8.30 6.19 7.85
C VAL A 238 9.24 5.00 7.75
N ASN A 239 10.54 5.26 7.60
CA ASN A 239 11.54 4.22 7.86
C ASN A 239 11.64 4.03 9.37
N ILE A 240 11.74 2.77 9.80
CA ILE A 240 12.07 2.41 11.18
C ILE A 240 13.49 1.86 11.15
N GLU A 241 14.43 2.64 11.66
CA GLU A 241 15.86 2.34 11.64
C GLU A 241 16.43 2.27 13.06
N THR A 242 17.58 1.64 13.24
CA THR A 242 18.34 1.69 14.49
C THR A 242 19.84 1.72 14.19
N ASP A 243 20.62 2.34 15.07
CA ASP A 243 22.06 2.39 14.94
C ASP A 243 22.68 1.07 15.40
N ILE A 244 23.51 0.47 14.57
CA ILE A 244 24.20 -0.79 14.88
C ILE A 244 25.70 -0.67 14.67
N ASN A 245 26.44 -1.63 15.23
CA ASN A 245 27.82 -1.87 14.89
C ASN A 245 27.94 -3.23 14.20
N GLU A 246 28.25 -3.25 12.90
CA GLU A 246 28.53 -4.46 12.14
C GLU A 246 30.03 -4.55 11.83
N ARG A 247 30.68 -5.60 12.33
CA ARG A 247 32.13 -5.87 12.10
C ARG A 247 33.02 -4.66 12.41
N GLY A 248 32.71 -3.94 13.49
CA GLY A 248 33.48 -2.77 13.93
C GLY A 248 33.10 -1.45 13.26
N LYS A 249 32.14 -1.46 12.31
CA LYS A 249 31.68 -0.25 11.61
C LYS A 249 30.31 0.17 12.12
N ALA A 250 30.20 1.42 12.54
CA ALA A 250 28.92 2.05 12.85
C ALA A 250 28.12 2.23 11.55
N MET A 251 26.86 1.80 11.56
CA MET A 251 25.94 1.96 10.43
C MET A 251 24.49 2.00 10.88
N ARG A 252 23.61 2.49 10.01
CA ARG A 252 22.16 2.45 10.22
C ARG A 252 21.57 1.16 9.66
N PHE A 253 20.85 0.43 10.50
CA PHE A 253 20.11 -0.75 10.10
C PHE A 253 18.64 -0.41 9.94
N ARG A 254 18.12 -0.56 8.72
CA ARG A 254 16.70 -0.37 8.43
C ARG A 254 15.93 -1.63 8.76
N ILE A 255 15.05 -1.55 9.74
CA ILE A 255 14.21 -2.65 10.21
C ILE A 255 12.96 -2.77 9.33
N ILE A 256 12.25 -1.64 9.13
CA ILE A 256 11.11 -1.53 8.22
C ILE A 256 11.35 -0.35 7.28
N LYS A 257 11.11 -0.55 5.99
CA LYS A 257 11.23 0.49 4.96
C LYS A 257 9.90 1.20 4.78
N MET A 258 9.92 2.53 4.65
CA MET A 258 8.74 3.28 4.22
C MET A 258 8.27 2.80 2.84
N GLY A 259 6.97 2.87 2.61
CA GLY A 259 6.30 2.33 1.43
C GLY A 259 5.98 0.84 1.49
N THR A 260 6.43 0.11 2.52
CA THR A 260 6.01 -1.28 2.75
C THR A 260 4.54 -1.31 3.12
N GLU A 261 3.78 -2.24 2.56
CA GLU A 261 2.40 -2.55 2.95
C GLU A 261 2.35 -2.89 4.45
N TRP A 262 1.43 -2.27 5.19
CA TRP A 262 1.43 -2.41 6.64
C TRP A 262 1.29 -3.87 7.09
N TYR A 263 0.44 -4.68 6.46
CA TYR A 263 0.25 -6.08 6.86
C TYR A 263 1.48 -6.97 6.55
N MET A 264 2.35 -6.55 5.63
CA MET A 264 3.62 -7.21 5.34
C MET A 264 4.78 -6.65 6.18
N ALA A 265 4.59 -5.51 6.83
CA ALA A 265 5.62 -4.81 7.57
C ALA A 265 5.92 -5.52 8.90
N ARG A 266 6.68 -6.62 8.82
CA ARG A 266 7.14 -7.42 9.96
C ARG A 266 8.63 -7.75 9.82
N ARG A 267 9.34 -7.78 10.95
CA ARG A 267 10.75 -8.16 11.00
C ARG A 267 11.09 -8.81 12.34
N SER A 268 11.89 -9.87 12.28
CA SER A 268 12.50 -10.51 13.47
C SER A 268 14.02 -10.47 13.30
N VAL A 269 14.73 -9.87 14.26
CA VAL A 269 16.19 -9.72 14.23
C VAL A 269 16.77 -9.97 15.61
N ASP A 270 17.84 -10.75 15.68
CA ASP A 270 18.61 -10.93 16.90
C ASP A 270 19.74 -9.89 16.97
N PHE A 271 19.81 -9.15 18.08
CA PHE A 271 20.87 -8.17 18.36
C PHE A 271 21.72 -8.63 19.55
N ILE A 272 22.98 -8.22 19.55
CA ILE A 272 23.86 -8.32 20.73
C ILE A 272 24.00 -6.90 21.27
N ILE A 273 23.61 -6.71 22.53
CA ILE A 273 23.65 -5.41 23.20
C ILE A 273 24.79 -5.39 24.22
N GLU A 274 25.32 -4.19 24.48
CA GLU A 274 26.45 -3.94 25.37
C GLU A 274 26.11 -2.74 26.24
N ASP A 275 26.21 -2.92 27.56
CA ASP A 275 26.14 -1.87 28.58
C ASP A 275 25.07 -0.79 28.37
N MET A 276 23.84 -1.20 28.08
CA MET A 276 22.73 -0.29 27.81
C MET A 276 21.45 -0.69 28.56
N THR A 277 20.67 0.31 28.93
CA THR A 277 19.34 0.18 29.54
C THR A 277 18.23 0.69 28.64
N THR A 278 18.57 1.27 27.48
CA THR A 278 17.61 1.75 26.49
C THR A 278 18.04 1.40 25.08
N LEU A 279 17.07 1.29 24.18
CA LEU A 279 17.27 1.19 22.73
C LEU A 279 16.60 2.39 22.05
N ALA A 280 17.19 2.86 20.96
CA ALA A 280 16.61 3.93 20.16
C ALA A 280 16.19 3.40 18.78
N LEU A 281 14.92 3.62 18.44
CA LEU A 281 14.44 3.51 17.07
C LEU A 281 14.35 4.90 16.46
N LYS A 282 14.81 5.04 15.22
CA LYS A 282 14.72 6.27 14.44
C LYS A 282 13.57 6.14 13.47
N LEU A 283 12.58 7.01 13.63
CA LEU A 283 11.45 7.15 12.72
C LEU A 283 11.77 8.26 11.73
N ILE A 284 11.95 7.91 10.45
CA ILE A 284 12.43 8.86 9.42
C ILE A 284 11.37 9.01 8.33
N THR A 285 10.89 10.23 8.13
CA THR A 285 9.94 10.59 7.07
C THR A 285 10.64 10.83 5.74
N ALA A 286 9.86 10.91 4.65
CA ALA A 286 10.39 11.09 3.30
C ALA A 286 11.07 12.45 3.08
N ASP A 287 10.74 13.47 3.86
CA ASP A 287 11.40 14.79 3.86
C ASP A 287 12.64 14.84 4.79
N GLY A 288 13.05 13.70 5.35
CA GLY A 288 14.28 13.57 6.13
C GLY A 288 14.14 13.93 7.61
N LYS A 289 12.97 14.33 8.10
CA LYS A 289 12.76 14.51 9.55
C LYS A 289 12.99 13.18 10.27
N CYS A 290 13.63 13.26 11.43
CA CYS A 290 14.00 12.09 12.23
C CYS A 290 13.54 12.29 13.67
N THR A 291 12.72 11.36 14.16
CA THR A 291 12.25 11.32 15.54
C THR A 291 12.79 10.07 16.22
N ASP A 292 13.41 10.22 17.39
CA ASP A 292 13.94 9.10 18.17
C ASP A 292 12.86 8.59 19.14
N LYS A 293 12.49 7.31 19.01
CA LYS A 293 11.66 6.57 19.97
C LYS A 293 12.58 5.76 20.89
N ILE A 294 12.61 6.15 22.16
CA ILE A 294 13.40 5.47 23.19
C ILE A 294 12.57 4.37 23.83
N ILE A 295 13.13 3.17 23.89
CA ILE A 295 12.55 1.98 24.50
C ILE A 295 13.35 1.64 25.75
N ASP A 296 12.68 1.54 26.89
CA ASP A 296 13.31 1.11 28.14
C ASP A 296 13.46 -0.41 28.18
N ILE A 297 14.71 -0.87 28.31
CA ILE A 297 15.05 -2.29 28.45
C ILE A 297 15.71 -2.62 29.79
N SER A 298 15.61 -1.73 30.78
CA SER A 298 16.18 -1.89 32.12
C SER A 298 15.70 -3.12 32.88
N SER A 299 14.57 -3.72 32.47
CA SER A 299 14.10 -4.98 33.05
C SER A 299 14.94 -6.21 32.65
N ILE A 300 15.73 -6.11 31.58
CA ILE A 300 16.72 -7.13 31.20
C ILE A 300 17.93 -6.99 32.13
N PRO A 301 18.37 -8.07 32.80
CA PRO A 301 19.51 -8.01 33.71
C PRO A 301 20.77 -7.53 32.99
N TYR A 302 21.46 -6.58 33.62
CA TYR A 302 22.77 -6.15 33.18
C TYR A 302 23.75 -7.33 33.18
N ARG A 303 24.48 -7.47 32.09
CA ARG A 303 25.60 -8.41 31.94
C ARG A 303 26.72 -7.64 31.24
N GLU A 304 27.93 -7.74 31.77
CA GLU A 304 29.08 -6.99 31.29
C GLU A 304 29.41 -7.35 29.84
N GLY A 305 29.67 -6.34 29.01
CA GLY A 305 30.10 -6.50 27.62
C GLY A 305 29.01 -7.11 26.72
N LYS A 306 29.45 -7.80 25.66
CA LYS A 306 28.60 -8.37 24.60
C LYS A 306 27.97 -9.71 24.97
N THR A 307 27.44 -9.81 26.18
CA THR A 307 26.98 -11.07 26.80
C THR A 307 25.46 -11.17 26.89
N THR A 308 24.74 -10.21 26.33
CA THR A 308 23.28 -10.22 26.20
C THR A 308 22.87 -10.23 24.73
N ARG A 309 22.19 -11.30 24.32
CA ARG A 309 21.53 -11.39 23.02
C ARG A 309 20.04 -11.19 23.23
N ILE A 310 19.44 -10.31 22.44
CA ILE A 310 17.99 -10.06 22.41
C ILE A 310 17.43 -10.46 21.06
N ARG A 311 16.17 -10.90 21.02
CA ARG A 311 15.35 -10.93 19.82
C ARG A 311 14.44 -9.72 19.81
N MET A 312 14.47 -8.96 18.73
CA MET A 312 13.54 -7.89 18.44
C MET A 312 12.57 -8.37 17.36
N ASP A 313 11.30 -8.46 17.71
CA ASP A 313 10.20 -8.72 16.79
C ASP A 313 9.38 -7.43 16.66
N ILE A 314 9.29 -6.87 15.45
CA ILE A 314 8.43 -5.73 15.16
C ILE A 314 7.46 -6.10 14.05
N TYR A 315 6.20 -5.72 14.20
CA TYR A 315 5.20 -5.85 13.14
C TYR A 315 4.19 -4.71 13.21
N ALA A 316 3.70 -4.27 12.06
CA ALA A 316 2.64 -3.28 12.03
C ALA A 316 1.27 -3.91 12.30
N VAL A 317 0.45 -3.21 13.08
CA VAL A 317 -0.96 -3.54 13.32
C VAL A 317 -1.91 -2.62 12.54
N SER A 318 -1.38 -1.51 12.02
CA SER A 318 -2.00 -0.63 11.04
C SER A 318 -0.90 0.16 10.32
N GLN A 319 -1.26 0.97 9.33
CA GLN A 319 -0.31 1.85 8.64
C GLN A 319 0.39 2.88 9.56
N ASP A 320 -0.23 3.21 10.70
CA ASP A 320 0.24 4.24 11.63
C ASP A 320 0.73 3.65 12.97
N LYS A 321 0.73 2.33 13.15
CA LYS A 321 1.09 1.69 14.43
C LYS A 321 1.85 0.39 14.26
N CYS A 322 2.92 0.24 15.05
CA CYS A 322 3.68 -1.00 15.18
C CYS A 322 3.68 -1.54 16.62
N MET A 323 3.68 -2.86 16.73
CA MET A 323 3.97 -3.57 17.97
C MET A 323 5.41 -4.05 17.94
N LEU A 324 6.16 -3.71 18.99
CA LEU A 324 7.53 -4.14 19.21
C LEU A 324 7.57 -5.10 20.39
N THR A 325 8.27 -6.22 20.23
CA THR A 325 8.59 -7.14 21.32
C THR A 325 10.09 -7.36 21.38
N ILE A 326 10.66 -7.25 22.58
CA ILE A 326 12.08 -7.51 22.85
C ILE A 326 12.18 -8.63 23.87
N LYS A 327 12.85 -9.72 23.50
CA LYS A 327 13.05 -10.90 24.34
C LYS A 327 14.52 -11.14 24.62
N ASP A 328 14.89 -11.27 25.89
CA ASP A 328 16.25 -11.70 26.27
C ASP A 328 16.44 -13.19 25.93
N LEU A 329 17.34 -13.49 25.01
CA LEU A 329 17.69 -14.87 24.64
C LEU A 329 18.89 -15.39 25.41
N GLY A 330 19.77 -14.50 25.88
CA GLY A 330 21.10 -14.87 26.36
C GLY A 330 21.89 -15.73 25.35
N PHE A 331 22.90 -16.44 25.87
CA PHE A 331 23.79 -17.36 25.13
C PHE A 331 23.75 -18.78 25.72
N GLY A 332 22.55 -19.26 26.07
CA GLY A 332 22.39 -20.60 26.63
C GLY A 332 22.94 -20.70 28.06
N GLU A 333 23.76 -21.70 28.34
CA GLU A 333 24.26 -21.93 29.70
C GLU A 333 25.29 -20.91 30.16
N MET A 334 26.11 -20.37 29.23
CA MET A 334 27.14 -19.38 29.55
C MET A 334 26.54 -18.08 30.06
N PHE A 335 25.47 -17.62 29.41
CA PHE A 335 24.68 -16.45 29.82
C PHE A 335 23.21 -16.80 29.70
N ARG A 336 22.59 -17.24 30.80
CA ARG A 336 21.20 -17.70 30.80
C ARG A 336 20.26 -16.54 30.49
N THR A 337 19.25 -16.82 29.66
CA THR A 337 18.10 -15.93 29.48
C THR A 337 17.46 -15.61 30.83
N SER A 338 17.05 -14.35 31.01
CA SER A 338 16.23 -13.91 32.14
C SER A 338 14.75 -14.24 31.95
N GLY A 339 14.35 -14.68 30.76
CA GLY A 339 12.95 -14.88 30.37
C GLY A 339 12.17 -13.58 30.19
N ARG A 340 12.81 -12.42 30.31
CA ARG A 340 12.16 -11.10 30.19
C ARG A 340 11.71 -10.85 28.75
N VAL A 341 10.50 -10.33 28.65
CA VAL A 341 9.86 -9.89 27.42
C VAL A 341 9.33 -8.49 27.68
N ILE A 342 9.69 -7.55 26.81
CA ILE A 342 9.23 -6.17 26.83
C ILE A 342 8.38 -5.98 25.58
N THR A 343 7.22 -5.34 25.73
CA THR A 343 6.31 -5.07 24.61
C THR A 343 5.96 -3.59 24.62
N GLU A 344 6.13 -2.94 23.47
CA GLU A 344 5.88 -1.51 23.28
C GLU A 344 5.00 -1.29 22.05
N GLU A 345 4.06 -0.34 22.15
CA GLU A 345 3.34 0.21 21.01
C GLU A 345 4.08 1.44 20.48
N ILE A 346 4.31 1.47 19.18
CA ILE A 346 4.97 2.58 18.49
C ILE A 346 3.93 3.26 17.60
N ASP A 347 3.57 4.49 17.94
CA ASP A 347 2.78 5.37 17.08
C ASP A 347 3.69 6.02 16.03
N LEU A 348 3.44 5.70 14.76
CA LEU A 348 4.21 6.21 13.63
C LEU A 348 3.73 7.60 13.18
N SER A 349 2.51 7.99 13.56
CA SER A 349 1.94 9.29 13.19
C SER A 349 2.65 10.44 13.88
N GLU A 350 3.25 10.21 15.06
CA GLU A 350 4.05 11.18 15.80
C GLU A 350 5.26 11.69 14.99
N ALA A 351 5.78 10.88 14.08
CA ALA A 351 6.91 11.27 13.21
C ALA A 351 6.48 12.13 12.02
N CYS A 352 5.19 12.14 11.67
CA CYS A 352 4.63 12.90 10.55
C CYS A 352 4.18 14.33 10.94
N LEU A 353 4.21 14.66 12.24
CA LEU A 353 3.98 16.00 12.78
C LEU A 353 5.23 16.87 12.57
#